data_AF-A0A917LFC3-F1
#
_entry.id   AF-A0A917LFC3-F1
#
_cell.length_a   1.000
_cell.length_b   1.000
_cell.length_c   1.000
_cell.angle_alpha   90.00
_cell.angle_beta   90.00
_cell.angle_gamma   90.00
#
_symmetry.space_group_name_H-M   'P 1'
#
loop_
_entity.id
_entity.type
_entity.pdbx_description
1 polymer ?
#
loop_
_entity_poly.entity_id
_entity_poly.type
_entity_poly.pdbx_seq_one_letter_code
_entity_poly.pdbx_strand_id
1 'polypeptide(L)'
;MFEMDHLFFEGKIKATLLTAEKILVKKDVTTDELERAKKYCKLLTPYQLSQYPTLTPPLVAPSIERADETYEELDEVKTIRAIKDEDAFQQRIQQLEAQATTSNAATRAQSLMVQAQLFLLAHHYNEAVHCFKEAIKANPNHDLYWGLAGQTMHRFGWTPFDALSYLEQAVLLNPTNARWQWNQALVLLQLAKDLQEPAFLANASLLLEDAIMQCASHQASLQQAIQSTYDEMDNYIFS
;
A
#
# COMPACT_ATOMS: atom_id res chain seq x y z
N MET A 1 3.40 -3.92 -27.00
CA MET A 1 2.65 -3.88 -25.73
C MET A 1 2.17 -2.45 -25.56
N PHE A 2 0.90 -2.21 -25.23
CA PHE A 2 0.36 -0.85 -25.13
C PHE A 2 0.78 -0.21 -23.79
N GLU A 3 0.77 1.12 -23.70
CA GLU A 3 1.17 1.86 -22.48
C GLU A 3 0.43 1.36 -21.23
N MET A 4 -0.88 1.16 -21.32
CA MET A 4 -1.68 0.65 -20.21
C MET A 4 -1.38 -0.81 -19.83
N ASP A 5 -0.89 -1.63 -20.77
CA ASP A 5 -0.42 -2.98 -20.41
C ASP A 5 0.85 -2.86 -19.54
N HIS A 6 1.79 -1.99 -19.92
CA HIS A 6 2.99 -1.72 -19.13
C HIS A 6 2.66 -1.23 -17.73
N LEU A 7 1.81 -0.20 -17.61
CA LEU A 7 1.36 0.34 -16.32
C LEU A 7 0.69 -0.73 -15.45
N PHE A 8 -0.11 -1.60 -16.07
CA PHE A 8 -0.81 -2.65 -15.33
C PHE A 8 0.16 -3.67 -14.74
N PHE A 9 1.13 -4.14 -15.53
CA PHE A 9 2.11 -5.12 -15.08
C PHE A 9 3.14 -4.54 -14.11
N GLU A 10 3.44 -3.24 -14.18
CA GLU A 10 4.21 -2.49 -13.18
C GLU A 10 3.47 -2.31 -11.85
N GLY A 11 2.19 -2.71 -11.79
CA GLY A 11 1.38 -2.55 -10.59
C GLY A 11 0.80 -1.15 -10.40
N LYS A 12 0.84 -0.29 -11.43
CA LYS A 12 0.32 1.09 -11.41
C LYS A 12 -1.14 1.10 -11.83
N ILE A 13 -2.01 0.53 -11.01
CA ILE A 13 -3.40 0.26 -11.39
C ILE A 13 -4.26 1.52 -11.48
N LYS A 14 -4.01 2.55 -10.67
CA LYS A 14 -4.67 3.85 -10.82
C LYS A 14 -4.26 4.51 -12.13
N ALA A 15 -2.97 4.51 -12.45
CA ALA A 15 -2.48 5.04 -13.73
C ALA A 15 -3.07 4.25 -14.91
N THR A 16 -3.14 2.92 -14.80
CA THR A 16 -3.75 2.04 -15.81
C THR A 16 -5.20 2.43 -16.08
N LEU A 17 -6.02 2.59 -15.02
CA LEU A 17 -7.43 2.96 -15.16
C LEU A 17 -7.57 4.33 -15.84
N LEU A 18 -6.81 5.34 -15.39
CA LEU A 18 -6.88 6.69 -15.96
C LEU A 18 -6.46 6.71 -17.45
N THR A 19 -5.45 5.92 -17.82
CA THR A 19 -5.03 5.80 -19.23
C THR A 19 -6.08 5.08 -20.06
N ALA A 20 -6.68 4.00 -19.54
CA ALA A 20 -7.77 3.29 -20.21
C ALA A 20 -8.99 4.20 -20.44
N GLU A 21 -9.42 4.97 -19.44
CA GLU A 21 -10.54 5.92 -19.55
C GLU A 21 -10.29 6.99 -20.63
N LYS A 22 -9.05 7.51 -20.72
CA LYS A 22 -8.66 8.47 -21.77
C LYS A 22 -8.74 7.86 -23.17
N ILE A 23 -8.36 6.58 -23.31
CA ILE A 23 -8.42 5.86 -24.59
C ILE A 23 -9.87 5.70 -25.06
N LEU A 24 -10.81 5.41 -24.14
CA LEU A 24 -12.23 5.21 -24.49
C LEU A 24 -12.90 6.44 -25.13
N VAL A 25 -12.38 7.64 -24.91
CA VAL A 25 -12.93 8.90 -25.46
C VAL A 25 -12.13 9.47 -26.64
N LYS A 26 -11.02 8.83 -27.02
CA LYS A 26 -10.13 9.28 -28.09
C LYS A 26 -10.64 8.79 -29.46
N LYS A 27 -10.61 9.65 -30.47
CA LYS A 27 -11.18 9.39 -31.80
C LYS A 27 -10.32 8.47 -32.68
N ASP A 28 -9.00 8.57 -32.56
CA ASP A 28 -8.04 7.85 -33.39
C ASP A 28 -7.32 6.79 -32.55
N VAL A 29 -7.99 5.67 -32.32
CA VAL A 29 -7.52 4.53 -31.51
C VAL A 29 -7.77 3.24 -32.28
N THR A 30 -6.83 2.30 -32.21
CA THR A 30 -7.00 0.99 -32.85
C THR A 30 -8.08 0.17 -32.13
N THR A 31 -8.74 -0.76 -32.84
CA THR A 31 -9.75 -1.64 -32.23
C THR A 31 -9.17 -2.43 -31.05
N ASP A 32 -7.94 -2.93 -31.18
CA ASP A 32 -7.27 -3.71 -30.13
C ASP A 32 -7.00 -2.88 -28.86
N GLU A 33 -6.54 -1.64 -29.03
CA GLU A 33 -6.29 -0.71 -27.93
C GLU A 33 -7.60 -0.34 -27.22
N LEU A 34 -8.68 -0.13 -27.97
CA LEU A 34 -10.00 0.15 -27.42
C LEU A 34 -10.57 -1.03 -26.62
N GLU A 35 -10.46 -2.26 -27.13
CA GLU A 35 -10.94 -3.46 -26.44
C GLU A 35 -10.17 -3.73 -25.15
N ARG A 36 -8.84 -3.52 -25.16
CA ARG A 36 -8.04 -3.63 -23.94
C ARG A 36 -8.42 -2.55 -22.91
N ALA A 37 -8.68 -1.31 -23.35
CA ALA A 37 -9.11 -0.24 -22.44
C ALA A 37 -10.43 -0.58 -21.75
N LYS A 38 -11.40 -1.12 -22.50
CA LYS A 38 -12.66 -1.64 -21.92
C LYS A 38 -12.41 -2.74 -20.88
N LYS A 39 -11.47 -3.65 -21.15
CA LYS A 39 -11.09 -4.72 -20.21
C LYS A 39 -10.54 -4.15 -18.91
N TYR A 40 -9.59 -3.21 -18.97
CA TYR A 40 -9.01 -2.59 -17.78
C TYR A 40 -10.03 -1.76 -16.99
N CYS A 41 -10.86 -0.95 -17.65
CA CYS A 41 -11.94 -0.23 -16.97
C CYS A 41 -12.86 -1.20 -16.24
N LYS A 42 -13.32 -2.27 -16.91
CA LYS A 42 -14.19 -3.29 -16.29
C LYS A 42 -13.52 -3.97 -15.10
N LEU A 43 -12.23 -4.33 -15.22
CA LEU A 43 -11.47 -4.98 -14.16
C LEU A 43 -11.30 -4.06 -12.93
N LEU A 44 -11.00 -2.77 -13.15
CA LEU A 44 -10.55 -1.86 -12.11
C LEU A 44 -11.66 -0.99 -11.49
N THR A 45 -12.83 -0.89 -12.13
CA THR A 45 -14.00 -0.14 -11.61
C THR A 45 -14.41 -0.56 -10.18
N PRO A 46 -14.43 -1.86 -9.81
CA PRO A 46 -14.84 -2.27 -8.46
C PRO A 46 -13.99 -1.68 -7.32
N TYR A 47 -12.74 -1.33 -7.59
CA TYR A 47 -11.81 -0.79 -6.57
C TYR A 47 -12.00 0.71 -6.31
N GLN A 48 -12.88 1.38 -7.07
CA GLN A 48 -13.27 2.77 -6.84
C GLN A 48 -12.08 3.74 -6.71
N LEU A 49 -11.03 3.53 -7.52
CA LEU A 49 -9.77 4.28 -7.46
C LEU A 49 -9.94 5.80 -7.66
N SER A 50 -11.02 6.21 -8.32
CA SER A 50 -11.39 7.63 -8.49
C SER A 50 -11.87 8.30 -7.20
N GLN A 51 -12.26 7.53 -6.19
CA GLN A 51 -12.65 8.05 -4.86
C GLN A 51 -11.45 8.28 -3.94
N TYR A 52 -10.25 7.84 -4.36
CA TYR A 52 -9.06 8.00 -3.53
C TYR A 52 -8.73 9.48 -3.43
N PRO A 53 -8.36 9.98 -2.24
CA PRO A 53 -8.03 11.38 -2.09
C PRO A 53 -6.87 11.75 -3.01
N THR A 54 -6.90 12.99 -3.50
CA THR A 54 -5.85 13.52 -4.36
C THR A 54 -4.63 13.89 -3.51
N LEU A 55 -3.45 13.41 -3.93
CA LEU A 55 -2.19 13.81 -3.31
C LEU A 55 -1.89 15.26 -3.68
N THR A 56 -1.66 16.13 -2.69
CA THR A 56 -1.45 17.57 -2.90
C THR A 56 -0.12 18.03 -2.29
N PRO A 57 0.73 18.77 -3.02
CA PRO A 57 1.93 19.36 -2.42
C PRO A 57 1.60 20.41 -1.34
N PRO A 58 2.47 20.61 -0.33
CA PRO A 58 3.71 19.87 -0.10
C PRO A 58 3.43 18.48 0.48
N LEU A 59 4.21 17.49 0.03
CA LEU A 59 4.16 16.15 0.60
C LEU A 59 4.67 16.19 2.05
N VAL A 60 4.16 15.30 2.89
CA VAL A 60 4.70 15.09 4.24
C VAL A 60 6.12 14.52 4.09
N ALA A 61 7.01 14.82 5.04
CA ALA A 61 8.31 14.17 5.08
C ALA A 61 8.11 12.64 5.08
N PRO A 62 8.81 11.90 4.20
CA PRO A 62 8.60 10.46 4.11
C PRO A 62 8.94 9.77 5.43
N SER A 63 8.13 8.79 5.83
CA SER A 63 8.40 8.00 7.02
C SER A 63 9.70 7.20 6.88
N ILE A 64 10.50 7.18 7.95
CA ILE A 64 11.77 6.46 8.00
C ILE A 64 11.59 5.24 8.90
N GLU A 65 11.80 4.07 8.32
CA GLU A 65 11.80 2.83 9.07
C GLU A 65 13.12 2.67 9.85
N ARG A 66 13.01 2.36 11.14
CA ARG A 66 14.14 2.17 12.05
C ARG A 66 14.76 0.78 11.89
N ALA A 67 15.91 0.58 12.55
CA ALA A 67 16.61 -0.71 12.58
C ALA A 67 15.79 -1.85 13.23
N ASP A 68 14.86 -1.52 14.13
CA ASP A 68 13.95 -2.49 14.76
C ASP A 68 12.68 -2.75 13.93
N GLU A 69 12.66 -2.33 12.66
CA GLU A 69 11.53 -2.43 11.74
C GLU A 69 10.28 -1.66 12.18
N THR A 70 10.46 -0.64 13.03
CA THR A 70 9.37 0.22 13.47
C THR A 70 9.46 1.63 12.91
N TYR A 71 8.33 2.33 12.97
CA TYR A 71 8.18 3.72 12.58
C TYR A 71 7.93 4.57 13.83
N GLU A 72 8.37 5.82 13.82
CA GLU A 72 8.17 6.74 14.95
C GLU A 72 6.69 6.98 15.22
N GLU A 73 5.92 7.07 14.15
CA GLU A 73 4.47 7.22 14.13
C GLU A 73 3.75 6.07 14.85
N LEU A 74 4.44 4.96 15.16
CA LEU A 74 3.89 3.81 15.88
C LEU A 74 4.35 3.71 17.35
N ASP A 75 5.15 4.64 17.86
CA ASP A 75 5.61 4.61 19.27
C ASP A 75 4.46 4.76 20.26
N GLU A 76 3.43 5.51 19.87
CA GLU A 76 2.20 5.65 20.65
C GLU A 76 1.49 4.30 20.84
N VAL A 77 1.49 3.44 19.82
CA VAL A 77 0.92 2.09 19.91
C VAL A 77 1.67 1.25 20.96
N LYS A 78 3.00 1.31 20.97
CA LYS A 78 3.83 0.62 21.98
C LYS A 78 3.48 1.12 23.39
N THR A 79 3.34 2.43 23.54
CA THR A 79 2.99 3.08 24.82
C THR A 79 1.61 2.63 25.32
N ILE A 80 0.60 2.62 24.44
CA ILE A 80 -0.77 2.21 24.79
C ILE A 80 -0.81 0.74 25.22
N ARG A 81 -0.10 -0.13 24.51
CA ARG A 81 -0.03 -1.57 24.83
C ARG A 81 0.69 -1.88 26.14
N ALA A 82 1.50 -0.94 26.64
CA ALA A 82 2.17 -1.09 27.93
C ALA A 82 1.29 -0.69 29.12
N ILE A 83 0.12 -0.07 28.88
CA ILE A 83 -0.82 0.30 29.94
C ILE A 83 -1.46 -0.96 30.50
N LYS A 84 -1.23 -1.22 31.80
CA LYS A 84 -1.79 -2.39 32.52
C LYS A 84 -3.07 -2.05 33.28
N ASP A 85 -3.23 -0.79 33.64
CA ASP A 85 -4.40 -0.30 34.36
C ASP A 85 -5.57 -0.14 33.38
N GLU A 86 -6.68 -0.82 33.66
CA GLU A 86 -7.82 -0.90 32.74
C GLU A 86 -8.48 0.48 32.55
N ASP A 87 -8.64 1.25 33.62
CA ASP A 87 -9.23 2.59 33.56
C ASP A 87 -8.35 3.54 32.74
N ALA A 88 -7.03 3.53 32.95
CA ALA A 88 -6.08 4.30 32.15
C ALA A 88 -6.10 3.89 30.67
N PHE A 89 -6.20 2.59 30.38
CA PHE A 89 -6.30 2.10 29.01
C PHE A 89 -7.59 2.59 28.35
N GLN A 90 -8.74 2.45 29.01
CA GLN A 90 -10.03 2.92 28.50
C GLN A 90 -10.05 4.43 28.26
N GLN A 91 -9.51 5.22 29.20
CA GLN A 91 -9.35 6.66 29.02
C GLN A 91 -8.50 6.99 27.80
N ARG A 92 -7.44 6.22 27.55
CA ARG A 92 -6.56 6.46 26.40
C ARG A 92 -7.23 6.13 25.07
N ILE A 93 -8.04 5.08 25.02
CA ILE A 93 -8.87 4.76 23.84
C ILE A 93 -9.90 5.86 23.59
N GLN A 94 -10.60 6.36 24.62
CA GLN A 94 -11.53 7.48 24.47
C GLN A 94 -10.86 8.76 23.94
N GLN A 95 -9.62 9.03 24.37
CA GLN A 95 -8.84 10.15 23.83
C GLN A 95 -8.53 9.97 22.35
N LEU A 96 -8.18 8.76 21.91
CA LEU A 96 -7.96 8.47 20.49
C LEU A 96 -9.24 8.71 19.68
N GLU A 97 -10.38 8.20 20.14
CA GLU A 97 -11.69 8.39 19.48
C GLU A 97 -12.07 9.88 19.39
N ALA A 98 -11.85 10.64 20.48
CA ALA A 98 -12.06 12.09 20.49
C ALA A 98 -11.14 12.81 19.50
N GLN A 99 -9.87 12.41 19.40
CA GLN A 99 -8.91 12.98 18.45
C GLN A 99 -9.29 12.68 16.99
N ALA A 100 -9.76 11.46 16.72
CA ALA A 100 -10.21 11.05 15.39
C ALA A 100 -11.42 11.88 14.90
N THR A 101 -12.24 12.40 15.80
CA THR A 101 -13.46 13.15 15.44
C THR A 101 -13.25 14.66 15.48
N THR A 102 -12.68 15.19 16.55
CA THR A 102 -12.71 16.63 16.86
C THR A 102 -11.44 17.40 16.50
N SER A 103 -10.34 16.71 16.21
CA SER A 103 -9.05 17.37 15.99
C SER A 103 -8.82 17.84 14.56
N ASN A 104 -7.72 18.59 14.36
CA ASN A 104 -7.23 18.95 13.02
C ASN A 104 -6.88 17.69 12.20
N ALA A 105 -6.75 17.86 10.89
CA ALA A 105 -6.51 16.76 9.93
C ALA A 105 -5.31 15.86 10.28
N ALA A 106 -4.17 16.44 10.68
CA ALA A 106 -2.96 15.68 10.99
C ALA A 106 -3.14 14.83 12.26
N THR A 107 -3.62 15.44 13.34
CA THR A 107 -3.89 14.73 14.62
C THR A 107 -4.99 13.68 14.45
N ARG A 108 -6.03 14.00 13.68
CA ARG A 108 -7.08 13.04 13.33
C ARG A 108 -6.50 11.83 12.61
N ALA A 109 -5.70 12.05 11.57
CA ALA A 109 -5.12 10.97 10.78
C ALA A 109 -4.18 10.10 11.61
N GLN A 110 -3.34 10.73 12.44
CA GLN A 110 -2.43 10.02 13.34
C GLN A 110 -3.20 9.18 14.37
N SER A 111 -4.26 9.71 14.99
CA SER A 111 -5.10 8.94 15.91
C SER A 111 -5.74 7.73 15.23
N LEU A 112 -6.29 7.92 14.02
CA LEU A 112 -6.88 6.84 13.23
C LEU A 112 -5.84 5.78 12.84
N MET A 113 -4.61 6.19 12.52
CA MET A 113 -3.48 5.27 12.29
C MET A 113 -3.16 4.43 13.54
N VAL A 114 -3.05 5.06 14.72
CA VAL A 114 -2.81 4.36 15.98
C VAL A 114 -3.93 3.36 16.28
N GLN A 115 -5.19 3.75 16.10
CA GLN A 115 -6.34 2.86 16.24
C GLN A 115 -6.29 1.68 15.26
N ALA A 116 -5.94 1.94 14.00
CA ALA A 116 -5.80 0.90 12.99
C ALA A 116 -4.78 -0.16 13.41
N GLN A 117 -3.62 0.28 13.91
CA GLN A 117 -2.58 -0.63 14.36
C GLN A 117 -2.99 -1.42 15.63
N LEU A 118 -3.76 -0.81 16.54
CA LEU A 118 -4.30 -1.52 17.70
C LEU A 118 -5.32 -2.59 17.28
N PHE A 119 -6.25 -2.26 16.37
CA PHE A 119 -7.19 -3.25 15.81
C PHE A 119 -6.46 -4.39 15.10
N LEU A 120 -5.42 -4.07 14.33
CA LEU A 120 -4.59 -5.06 13.64
C LEU A 120 -3.94 -6.04 14.63
N LEU A 121 -3.37 -5.53 15.72
CA LEU A 121 -2.76 -6.35 16.77
C LEU A 121 -3.79 -7.17 17.56
N ALA A 122 -5.05 -6.75 17.57
CA ALA A 122 -6.17 -7.49 18.14
C ALA A 122 -6.88 -8.39 17.12
N HIS A 123 -6.31 -8.58 15.92
CA HIS A 123 -6.86 -9.42 14.83
C HIS A 123 -8.20 -8.94 14.24
N HIS A 124 -8.56 -7.67 14.44
CA HIS A 124 -9.72 -7.00 13.86
C HIS A 124 -9.34 -6.33 12.54
N TYR A 125 -9.11 -7.15 11.50
CA TYR A 125 -8.50 -6.68 10.24
C TYR A 125 -9.39 -5.71 9.45
N ASN A 126 -10.71 -5.92 9.46
CA ASN A 126 -11.64 -5.05 8.75
C ASN A 126 -11.68 -3.64 9.36
N GLU A 127 -11.72 -3.58 10.70
CA GLU A 127 -11.67 -2.36 11.48
C GLU A 127 -10.33 -1.65 11.30
N ALA A 128 -9.22 -2.40 11.31
CA ALA A 128 -7.89 -1.84 11.02
C ALA A 128 -7.84 -1.17 9.64
N VAL A 129 -8.27 -1.89 8.60
CA VAL A 129 -8.35 -1.35 7.23
C VAL A 129 -9.29 -0.15 7.14
N HIS A 130 -10.43 -0.17 7.84
CA HIS A 130 -11.33 0.97 7.89
C HIS A 130 -10.65 2.21 8.49
N CYS A 131 -9.97 2.06 9.63
CA CYS A 131 -9.22 3.14 10.27
C CYS A 131 -8.10 3.68 9.38
N PHE A 132 -7.34 2.82 8.66
CA PHE A 132 -6.36 3.30 7.69
C PHE A 132 -7.00 4.12 6.57
N LYS A 133 -8.15 3.68 6.03
CA LYS A 133 -8.88 4.42 4.99
C LYS A 133 -9.34 5.79 5.46
N GLU A 134 -9.81 5.91 6.70
CA GLU A 134 -10.19 7.20 7.28
C GLU A 134 -8.96 8.07 7.57
N ALA A 135 -7.83 7.49 8.01
CA ALA A 135 -6.56 8.21 8.18
C ALA A 135 -6.08 8.81 6.86
N ILE A 136 -6.13 8.03 5.77
CA ILE A 136 -5.82 8.45 4.40
C ILE A 136 -6.72 9.61 3.95
N LYS A 137 -8.04 9.55 4.23
CA LYS A 137 -8.95 10.66 3.90
C LYS A 137 -8.62 11.93 4.67
N ALA A 138 -8.22 11.79 5.94
CA ALA A 138 -7.86 12.93 6.79
C ALA A 138 -6.52 13.56 6.38
N ASN A 139 -5.51 12.75 6.04
CA ASN A 139 -4.23 13.22 5.53
C ASN A 139 -3.69 12.24 4.46
N PRO A 140 -3.91 12.54 3.17
CA PRO A 140 -3.56 11.61 2.09
C PRO A 140 -2.08 11.61 1.71
N ASN A 141 -1.30 12.58 2.16
CA ASN A 141 0.08 12.80 1.74
C ASN A 141 1.12 12.06 2.61
N HIS A 142 0.69 11.05 3.36
CA HIS A 142 1.52 10.30 4.29
C HIS A 142 1.64 8.84 3.84
N ASP A 143 2.83 8.42 3.44
CA ASP A 143 3.09 7.12 2.80
C ASP A 143 2.74 5.94 3.72
N LEU A 144 3.09 6.05 5.01
CA LEU A 144 2.85 5.00 6.01
C LEU A 144 1.38 4.54 6.07
N TYR A 145 0.42 5.44 5.88
CA TYR A 145 -1.00 5.10 5.95
C TYR A 145 -1.44 4.22 4.80
N TRP A 146 -0.95 4.53 3.60
CA TRP A 146 -1.15 3.73 2.41
C TRP A 146 -0.39 2.40 2.48
N GLY A 147 0.88 2.45 2.90
CA GLY A 147 1.75 1.29 2.96
C GLY A 147 1.25 0.22 3.92
N LEU A 148 0.89 0.62 5.15
CA LEU A 148 0.35 -0.30 6.15
C LEU A 148 -1.03 -0.86 5.76
N ALA A 149 -1.89 -0.05 5.12
CA ALA A 149 -3.16 -0.53 4.59
C ALA A 149 -2.95 -1.62 3.54
N GLY A 150 -2.10 -1.36 2.54
CA GLY A 150 -1.81 -2.30 1.46
C GLY A 150 -1.13 -3.58 1.97
N GLN A 151 -0.17 -3.47 2.88
CA GLN A 151 0.46 -4.62 3.53
C GLN A 151 -0.58 -5.46 4.31
N THR A 152 -1.45 -4.81 5.07
CA THR A 152 -2.51 -5.50 5.84
C THR A 152 -3.47 -6.22 4.90
N MET A 153 -3.91 -5.56 3.83
CA MET A 153 -4.80 -6.13 2.82
C MET A 153 -4.20 -7.38 2.18
N HIS A 154 -2.94 -7.31 1.73
CA HIS A 154 -2.23 -8.44 1.14
C HIS A 154 -2.15 -9.62 2.10
N ARG A 155 -1.85 -9.37 3.38
CA ARG A 155 -1.66 -10.43 4.39
C ARG A 155 -2.96 -11.11 4.82
N PHE A 156 -4.09 -10.40 4.80
CA PHE A 156 -5.31 -10.85 5.49
C PHE A 156 -6.53 -11.04 4.57
N GLY A 157 -6.29 -11.30 3.28
CA GLY A 157 -7.30 -11.89 2.40
C GLY A 157 -8.11 -10.91 1.56
N TRP A 158 -7.66 -9.67 1.43
CA TRP A 158 -8.15 -8.79 0.36
C TRP A 158 -7.54 -9.22 -0.99
N THR A 159 -8.15 -8.77 -2.08
CA THR A 159 -7.64 -9.13 -3.40
C THR A 159 -6.26 -8.51 -3.66
N PRO A 160 -5.43 -9.10 -4.54
CA PRO A 160 -4.16 -8.49 -4.91
C PRO A 160 -4.32 -7.06 -5.45
N PHE A 161 -5.40 -6.77 -6.18
CA PHE A 161 -5.67 -5.44 -6.71
C PHE A 161 -6.12 -4.43 -5.63
N ASP A 162 -6.82 -4.88 -4.58
CA ASP A 162 -7.04 -4.03 -3.39
C ASP A 162 -5.68 -3.63 -2.80
N ALA A 163 -4.82 -4.58 -2.44
CA ALA A 163 -3.53 -4.27 -1.84
C ALA A 163 -2.65 -3.39 -2.73
N LEU A 164 -2.59 -3.71 -4.02
CA LEU A 164 -1.79 -3.00 -5.02
C LEU A 164 -2.21 -1.53 -5.16
N SER A 165 -3.52 -1.24 -5.03
CA SER A 165 -4.03 0.14 -5.16
C SER A 165 -3.53 1.05 -4.05
N TYR A 166 -3.30 0.51 -2.85
CA TYR A 166 -2.73 1.24 -1.73
C TYR A 166 -1.20 1.29 -1.81
N LEU A 167 -0.55 0.18 -2.16
CA LEU A 167 0.92 0.12 -2.30
C LEU A 167 1.42 1.03 -3.42
N GLU A 168 0.69 1.16 -4.53
CA GLU A 168 0.99 2.12 -5.60
C GLU A 168 1.09 3.56 -5.05
N GLN A 169 0.16 3.95 -4.17
CA GLN A 169 0.18 5.30 -3.57
C GLN A 169 1.31 5.44 -2.53
N ALA A 170 1.60 4.38 -1.76
CA ALA A 170 2.69 4.39 -0.78
C ALA A 170 4.05 4.58 -1.44
N VAL A 171 4.33 3.83 -2.52
CA VAL A 171 5.58 3.94 -3.31
C VAL A 171 5.66 5.29 -4.03
N LEU A 172 4.53 5.83 -4.51
CA LEU A 172 4.51 7.17 -5.11
C LEU A 172 4.88 8.28 -4.10
N LEU A 173 4.42 8.16 -2.85
CA LEU A 173 4.70 9.12 -1.79
C LEU A 173 6.12 8.98 -1.22
N ASN A 174 6.62 7.74 -1.11
CA ASN A 174 7.94 7.43 -0.58
C ASN A 174 8.63 6.37 -1.44
N PRO A 175 9.21 6.79 -2.59
CA PRO A 175 9.85 5.87 -3.53
C PRO A 175 11.14 5.25 -2.99
N THR A 176 11.70 5.78 -1.90
CA THR A 176 12.93 5.27 -1.27
C THR A 176 12.64 4.31 -0.11
N ASN A 177 11.37 4.00 0.17
CA ASN A 177 11.03 3.05 1.22
C ASN A 177 11.02 1.63 0.66
N ALA A 178 12.11 0.91 0.91
CA ALA A 178 12.30 -0.48 0.49
C ALA A 178 11.15 -1.41 0.93
N ARG A 179 10.51 -1.16 2.09
CA ARG A 179 9.40 -1.99 2.56
C ARG A 179 8.16 -1.84 1.68
N TRP A 180 7.84 -0.64 1.18
CA TRP A 180 6.69 -0.46 0.28
C TRP A 180 6.92 -1.12 -1.08
N GLN A 181 8.14 -0.99 -1.61
CA GLN A 181 8.53 -1.63 -2.86
C GLN A 181 8.52 -3.16 -2.74
N TRP A 182 9.04 -3.69 -1.63
CA TRP A 182 9.02 -5.12 -1.36
C TRP A 182 7.60 -5.66 -1.22
N ASN A 183 6.73 -5.00 -0.45
CA ASN A 183 5.33 -5.42 -0.35
C ASN A 183 4.61 -5.37 -1.70
N GLN A 184 4.90 -4.36 -2.53
CA GLN A 184 4.35 -4.27 -3.88
C GLN A 184 4.85 -5.44 -4.75
N ALA A 185 6.14 -5.75 -4.69
CA ALA A 185 6.70 -6.89 -5.40
C ALA A 185 6.07 -8.22 -4.99
N LEU A 186 5.82 -8.44 -3.68
CA LEU A 186 5.14 -9.65 -3.20
C LEU A 186 3.74 -9.80 -3.80
N VAL A 187 2.98 -8.71 -3.92
CA VAL A 187 1.67 -8.71 -4.59
C VAL A 187 1.79 -9.02 -6.09
N LEU A 188 2.83 -8.50 -6.75
CA LEU A 188 3.09 -8.82 -8.16
C LEU A 188 3.50 -10.29 -8.34
N LEU A 189 4.30 -10.87 -7.45
CA LEU A 189 4.65 -12.29 -7.46
C LEU A 189 3.40 -13.17 -7.30
N GLN A 190 2.49 -12.79 -6.39
CA GLN A 190 1.19 -13.45 -6.26
C GLN A 190 0.41 -13.38 -7.57
N LEU A 191 0.30 -12.21 -8.19
CA LEU A 191 -0.40 -12.05 -9.48
C LEU A 191 0.27 -12.85 -10.61
N ALA A 192 1.60 -12.89 -10.65
CA ALA A 192 2.35 -13.68 -11.62
C ALA A 192 1.99 -15.17 -11.52
N LYS A 193 1.92 -15.69 -10.29
CA LYS A 193 1.52 -17.06 -10.01
C LYS A 193 0.05 -17.31 -10.33
N ASP A 194 -0.84 -16.50 -9.79
CA ASP A 194 -2.30 -16.71 -9.88
C ASP A 194 -2.81 -16.57 -11.33
N LEU A 195 -2.22 -15.65 -12.10
CA LEU A 195 -2.62 -15.37 -13.48
C LEU A 195 -1.74 -16.04 -14.53
N GLN A 196 -0.61 -16.63 -14.13
CA GLN A 196 0.38 -17.22 -15.04
C GLN A 196 0.90 -16.19 -16.07
N GLU A 197 1.09 -14.95 -15.61
CA GLU A 197 1.49 -13.80 -16.45
C GLU A 197 2.92 -13.37 -16.10
N PRO A 198 3.94 -13.74 -16.90
CA PRO A 198 5.35 -13.53 -16.56
C PRO A 198 5.76 -12.06 -16.52
N ALA A 199 4.97 -11.16 -17.12
CA ALA A 199 5.19 -9.73 -17.04
C ALA A 199 5.10 -9.21 -15.59
N PHE A 200 4.28 -9.82 -14.73
CA PHE A 200 4.25 -9.46 -13.31
C PHE A 200 5.52 -9.91 -12.57
N LEU A 201 6.07 -11.09 -12.87
CA LEU A 201 7.34 -11.54 -12.29
C LEU A 201 8.48 -10.59 -12.68
N ALA A 202 8.57 -10.21 -13.96
CA ALA A 202 9.60 -9.30 -14.43
C ALA A 202 9.55 -7.93 -13.69
N ASN A 203 8.35 -7.40 -13.47
CA ASN A 203 8.18 -6.14 -12.72
C ASN A 203 8.40 -6.30 -11.22
N ALA A 204 8.08 -7.47 -10.65
CA ALA A 204 8.43 -7.79 -9.27
C ALA A 204 9.96 -7.80 -9.07
N SER A 205 10.71 -8.39 -10.01
CA SER A 205 12.18 -8.38 -9.98
C SER A 205 12.76 -6.96 -9.95
N LEU A 206 12.23 -6.06 -10.79
CA LEU A 206 12.67 -4.66 -10.83
C LEU A 206 12.40 -3.94 -9.51
N LEU A 207 11.23 -4.16 -8.90
CA LEU A 207 10.90 -3.59 -7.58
C LEU A 207 11.80 -4.15 -6.48
N LEU A 208 12.14 -5.43 -6.52
CA LEU A 208 13.04 -6.06 -5.56
C LEU A 208 14.47 -5.51 -5.70
N GLU A 209 14.96 -5.32 -6.92
CA GLU A 209 16.28 -4.71 -7.18
C GLU A 209 16.37 -3.28 -6.63
N ASP A 210 15.34 -2.46 -6.87
CA ASP A 210 15.29 -1.11 -6.31
C ASP A 210 15.15 -1.17 -4.78
N ALA A 211 14.31 -2.06 -4.24
CA ALA A 211 14.17 -2.23 -2.79
C ALA A 211 15.50 -2.61 -2.14
N ILE A 212 16.31 -3.49 -2.74
CA ILE A 212 17.66 -3.83 -2.27
C ILE A 212 18.57 -2.60 -2.27
N MET A 213 18.49 -1.78 -3.33
CA MET A 213 19.30 -0.57 -3.46
C MET A 213 18.93 0.50 -2.42
N GLN A 214 17.65 0.67 -2.13
CA GLN A 214 17.14 1.66 -1.18
C GLN A 214 17.18 1.17 0.28
N CYS A 215 17.28 -0.14 0.52
CA CYS A 215 17.30 -0.69 1.87
C CYS A 215 18.57 -0.26 2.62
N ALA A 216 18.39 0.45 3.73
CA ALA A 216 19.49 0.95 4.52
C ALA A 216 20.20 -0.19 5.26
N SER A 217 21.52 -0.08 5.46
CA SER A 217 22.33 -1.11 6.11
C SER A 217 21.90 -1.46 7.54
N HIS A 218 21.17 -0.57 8.22
CA HIS A 218 20.64 -0.82 9.56
C HIS A 218 19.34 -1.66 9.55
N GLN A 219 18.73 -1.90 8.39
CA GLN A 219 17.51 -2.70 8.23
C GLN A 219 17.84 -4.14 7.84
N ALA A 220 18.79 -4.77 8.54
CA ALA A 220 19.38 -6.05 8.13
C ALA A 220 18.35 -7.18 7.90
N SER A 221 17.33 -7.27 8.76
CA SER A 221 16.24 -8.24 8.62
C SER A 221 15.40 -8.02 7.37
N LEU A 222 15.05 -6.76 7.07
CA LEU A 222 14.33 -6.40 5.85
C LEU A 222 15.18 -6.72 4.62
N GLN A 223 16.46 -6.34 4.64
CA GLN A 223 17.39 -6.64 3.57
C GLN A 223 17.47 -8.14 3.29
N GLN A 224 17.58 -8.97 4.32
CA GLN A 224 17.60 -10.42 4.18
C GLN A 224 16.28 -10.96 3.59
N ALA A 225 15.14 -10.44 4.03
CA ALA A 225 13.84 -10.88 3.54
C ALA A 225 13.63 -10.50 2.06
N ILE A 226 14.05 -9.29 1.66
CA ILE A 226 14.02 -8.86 0.26
C ILE A 226 14.95 -9.75 -0.58
N GLN A 227 16.18 -9.99 -0.13
CA GLN A 227 17.15 -10.82 -0.85
C GLN A 227 16.64 -12.26 -1.02
N SER A 228 16.10 -12.86 0.05
CA SER A 228 15.50 -14.20 -0.01
C SER A 228 14.34 -14.25 -0.98
N THR A 229 13.48 -13.22 -1.00
CA THR A 229 12.39 -13.12 -1.97
C THR A 229 12.92 -13.03 -3.39
N TYR A 230 14.00 -12.27 -3.61
CA TYR A 230 14.64 -12.12 -4.91
C TYR A 230 15.23 -13.45 -5.41
N ASP A 231 16.03 -14.11 -4.57
CA ASP A 231 16.71 -15.36 -4.91
C ASP A 231 15.73 -16.51 -5.18
N GLU A 232 14.55 -16.49 -4.54
CA GLU A 232 13.54 -17.54 -4.66
C GLU A 232 12.41 -17.19 -5.63
N MET A 233 12.41 -16.02 -6.27
CA MET A 233 11.25 -15.53 -7.06
C MET A 233 10.86 -16.46 -8.22
N ASP A 234 11.83 -17.16 -8.81
CA ASP A 234 11.58 -18.11 -9.90
C ASP A 234 10.73 -19.31 -9.44
N ASN A 235 10.83 -19.69 -8.17
CA ASN A 235 10.02 -20.77 -7.60
C ASN A 235 8.52 -20.44 -7.60
N TYR A 236 8.14 -19.17 -7.70
CA TYR A 236 6.74 -18.73 -7.65
C TYR A 236 5.98 -19.01 -8.95
N ILE A 237 6.67 -19.21 -10.09
CA ILE A 237 6.03 -19.56 -11.37
C ILE A 237 5.87 -21.08 -11.53
N PHE A 238 6.79 -21.87 -10.98
CA PHE A 238 6.89 -23.31 -11.28
C PHE A 238 6.39 -24.25 -10.15
N SER A 239 5.74 -23.71 -9.12
CA SER A 239 5.19 -24.47 -7.98
C SER A 239 3.72 -24.84 -8.12
#